data_AF-A0A8S0FQN2-F1
#
_entry.id   AF-A0A8S0FQN2-F1
#
_cell.length_a   1.000
_cell.length_b   1.000
_cell.length_c   1.000
_cell.angle_alpha   90.00
_cell.angle_beta   90.00
_cell.angle_gamma   90.00
#
_symmetry.space_group_name_H-M   'P 1'
#
loop_
_entity.id
_entity.type
_entity.pdbx_description
1 polymer ?
#
loop_
_entity_poly.entity_id
_entity_poly.type
_entity_poly.pdbx_seq_one_letter_code
_entity_poly.pdbx_strand_id
1 'polypeptide(L)'
;MVRENYVGRLVELRKNKGMTETVAREQLEDNVVLGTLMLEQDEVDGLVSGAVHTTANTIRPPLQLIKTAPGSSLVSSVFFMLLPEQVYVYGDCAINPDPTAEQLAEIAIQSADSAATTGLRYRTARCYALLLHRYFWCW
;
A
#
# COMPACT_ATOMS: atom_id res chain seq x y z
N MET A 1 -5.73 20.91 -19.78
CA MET A 1 -5.20 19.54 -19.72
C MET A 1 -4.22 19.46 -18.56
N VAL A 2 -4.66 19.02 -17.38
CA VAL A 2 -3.79 18.93 -16.19
C VAL A 2 -2.72 17.83 -16.39
N ARG A 3 -3.05 16.79 -17.18
CA ARG A 3 -2.19 15.62 -17.45
C ARG A 3 -0.83 15.95 -18.08
N GLU A 4 -0.74 16.95 -18.96
CA GLU A 4 0.53 17.29 -19.63
C GLU A 4 1.62 17.72 -18.63
N ASN A 5 1.23 18.32 -17.51
CA ASN A 5 2.17 18.77 -16.47
C ASN A 5 2.92 17.60 -15.83
N TYR A 6 2.34 16.39 -15.85
CA TYR A 6 2.90 15.20 -15.19
C TYR A 6 3.66 14.27 -16.15
N VAL A 7 3.58 14.50 -17.47
CA VAL A 7 4.26 13.66 -18.49
C VAL A 7 5.77 13.67 -18.27
N GLY A 8 6.37 14.85 -18.13
CA GLY A 8 7.81 14.99 -17.91
C GLY A 8 8.25 14.27 -16.64
N ARG A 9 7.51 14.44 -15.54
CA ARG A 9 7.83 13.81 -14.26
C ARG A 9 7.77 12.28 -14.33
N LEU A 10 6.75 11.72 -14.98
CA LEU A 10 6.62 10.28 -15.15
C LEU A 10 7.75 9.68 -15.99
N VAL A 11 8.20 10.39 -17.04
CA VAL A 11 9.35 10.00 -17.86
C VAL A 11 10.64 10.02 -17.05
N GLU A 12 10.86 11.05 -16.22
CA GLU A 12 12.03 11.13 -15.34
C GLU A 12 12.07 9.98 -14.33
N LEU A 13 10.98 9.77 -13.58
CA LEU A 13 10.87 8.73 -12.56
C LEU A 13 11.10 7.33 -13.13
N ARG A 14 10.72 7.10 -14.40
CA ARG A 14 10.81 5.80 -15.06
C ARG A 14 11.82 5.75 -16.21
N LYS A 15 12.74 6.70 -16.28
CA LYS A 15 13.77 6.77 -17.34
C LYS A 15 14.59 5.49 -17.45
N ASN A 16 14.92 4.90 -16.30
CA ASN A 16 15.67 3.65 -16.20
C ASN A 16 14.92 2.43 -16.77
N LYS A 17 13.61 2.55 -17.02
CA LYS A 17 12.78 1.50 -17.64
C LYS A 17 12.37 1.84 -19.07
N GLY A 18 13.00 2.83 -19.71
CA GLY A 18 12.73 3.19 -21.11
C GLY A 18 11.39 3.89 -21.31
N MET A 19 10.89 4.64 -20.32
CA MET A 19 9.65 5.39 -20.45
C MET A 19 9.78 6.48 -21.52
N THR A 20 8.81 6.55 -22.43
CA THR A 20 8.70 7.59 -23.47
C THR A 20 7.51 8.50 -23.18
N GLU A 21 7.52 9.71 -23.73
CA GLU A 21 6.40 10.66 -23.54
C GLU A 21 5.06 10.11 -24.05
N THR A 22 5.08 9.36 -25.17
CA THR A 22 3.87 8.74 -25.73
C THR A 22 3.25 7.74 -24.76
N VAL A 23 4.08 6.84 -24.22
CA VAL A 23 3.63 5.83 -23.24
C VAL A 23 3.24 6.50 -21.91
N ALA A 24 3.94 7.56 -21.52
CA ALA A 24 3.60 8.33 -20.34
C ALA A 24 2.22 8.99 -20.46
N ARG A 25 1.86 9.57 -21.62
CA ARG A 25 0.51 10.10 -21.87
C ARG A 25 -0.55 9.02 -21.77
N GLU A 26 -0.32 7.86 -22.37
CA GLU A 26 -1.25 6.73 -22.28
C GLU A 26 -1.46 6.27 -20.84
N GLN A 27 -0.40 6.22 -20.02
CA GLN A 27 -0.51 5.86 -18.60
C GLN A 27 -1.23 6.93 -17.77
N LEU A 28 -1.11 8.21 -18.14
CA LEU A 28 -1.76 9.33 -17.46
C LEU A 28 -3.26 9.44 -17.74
N GLU A 29 -3.79 8.68 -18.73
CA GLU A 29 -5.24 8.52 -18.89
C GLU A 29 -5.86 7.76 -17.71
N ASP A 30 -5.07 6.94 -17.01
CA ASP A 30 -5.49 6.32 -15.75
C ASP A 30 -5.43 7.36 -14.61
N ASN A 31 -6.61 7.66 -14.03
CA ASN A 31 -6.74 8.60 -12.93
C ASN A 31 -5.98 8.15 -11.68
N VAL A 32 -5.74 6.86 -11.47
CA VAL A 32 -4.92 6.35 -10.36
C VAL A 32 -3.46 6.74 -10.56
N VAL A 33 -2.94 6.62 -11.78
CA VAL A 33 -1.55 7.00 -12.11
C VAL A 33 -1.39 8.51 -11.96
N LEU A 34 -2.35 9.28 -12.49
CA LEU A 34 -2.37 10.74 -12.33
C LEU A 34 -2.38 11.14 -10.85
N GLY A 35 -3.31 10.59 -10.05
CA GLY A 35 -3.40 10.89 -8.62
C GLY A 35 -2.15 10.49 -7.84
N THR A 36 -1.47 9.41 -8.26
CA THR A 36 -0.20 9.01 -7.66
C THR A 36 0.92 10.03 -7.94
N LEU A 37 0.95 10.65 -9.13
CA LEU A 37 1.92 11.69 -9.46
C LEU A 37 1.63 13.02 -8.78
N MET A 38 0.35 13.32 -8.54
CA MET A 38 -0.03 14.47 -7.71
C MET A 38 0.43 14.27 -6.26
N LEU A 39 0.28 13.06 -5.73
CA LEU A 39 0.75 12.68 -4.40
C LEU A 39 2.29 12.71 -4.31
N GLU A 40 2.99 12.28 -5.35
CA GLU A 40 4.46 12.35 -5.40
C GLU A 40 5.00 13.78 -5.45
N GLN A 41 4.23 14.72 -5.99
CA GLN A 41 4.58 16.14 -6.04
C GLN A 41 4.07 16.94 -4.83
N ASP A 42 3.60 16.27 -3.78
CA ASP A 42 3.04 16.89 -2.57
C ASP A 42 1.86 17.86 -2.88
N GLU A 43 1.15 17.66 -4.00
CA GLU A 43 -0.03 18.48 -4.36
C GLU A 43 -1.30 18.00 -3.66
N VAL A 44 -1.31 16.77 -3.17
CA VAL A 44 -2.40 16.13 -2.42
C VAL A 44 -1.83 15.29 -1.29
N ASP A 45 -2.56 15.19 -0.17
CA ASP A 45 -2.10 14.46 1.02
C ASP A 45 -2.39 12.94 0.96
N GLY A 46 -3.20 12.49 -0.01
CA GLY A 46 -3.54 11.08 -0.13
C GLY A 46 -4.37 10.74 -1.35
N LEU A 47 -4.37 9.46 -1.71
CA LEU A 47 -5.13 8.90 -2.82
C LEU A 47 -6.00 7.75 -2.33
N VAL A 48 -7.31 7.81 -2.60
CA VAL A 48 -8.26 6.73 -2.33
C VAL A 48 -8.81 6.21 -3.65
N SER A 49 -8.61 4.93 -3.93
CA SER A 49 -9.13 4.24 -5.12
C SER A 49 -9.55 2.81 -4.76
N GLY A 50 -9.96 2.01 -5.75
CA GLY A 50 -10.39 0.61 -5.56
C GLY A 50 -11.89 0.36 -5.66
N ALA A 51 -12.71 1.40 -5.85
CA ALA A 51 -14.16 1.24 -6.03
C ALA A 51 -14.53 0.64 -7.41
N VAL A 52 -13.77 1.00 -8.44
CA VAL A 52 -13.97 0.56 -9.84
C VAL A 52 -12.73 -0.16 -10.39
N HIS A 53 -11.58 0.04 -9.75
CA HIS A 53 -10.30 -0.55 -10.14
C HIS A 53 -9.99 -1.77 -9.28
N THR A 54 -9.30 -2.75 -9.84
CA THR A 54 -8.79 -3.88 -9.06
C THR A 54 -7.74 -3.39 -8.06
N THR A 55 -7.59 -4.10 -6.94
CA THR A 55 -6.55 -3.84 -5.93
C THR A 55 -5.16 -3.78 -6.55
N ALA A 56 -4.87 -4.67 -7.50
CA ALA A 56 -3.60 -4.70 -8.22
C ALA A 56 -3.33 -3.42 -9.04
N ASN A 57 -4.37 -2.87 -9.69
CA ASN A 57 -4.25 -1.62 -10.45
C ASN A 57 -4.14 -0.39 -9.53
N THR A 58 -4.67 -0.47 -8.31
CA THR A 58 -4.60 0.61 -7.32
C THR A 58 -3.23 0.67 -6.62
N ILE A 59 -2.65 -0.49 -6.28
CA ILE A 59 -1.39 -0.56 -5.51
C ILE A 59 -0.15 -0.42 -6.41
N ARG A 60 -0.23 -0.85 -7.67
CA ARG A 60 0.94 -0.88 -8.57
C ARG A 60 1.55 0.52 -8.82
N PRO A 61 0.79 1.58 -9.14
CA PRO A 61 1.39 2.89 -9.42
C PRO A 61 2.10 3.50 -8.21
N PRO A 62 1.52 3.54 -6.99
CA PRO A 62 2.22 4.02 -5.79
C PRO A 62 3.54 3.29 -5.51
N LEU A 63 3.55 1.95 -5.64
CA LEU A 63 4.78 1.17 -5.47
C LEU A 63 5.86 1.49 -6.51
N GLN A 64 5.47 1.86 -7.72
CA GLN A 64 6.39 2.18 -8.81
C GLN A 64 6.94 3.61 -8.74
N LEU A 65 6.14 4.55 -8.24
CA LEU A 65 6.44 5.99 -8.29
C LEU A 65 6.92 6.52 -6.93
N ILE A 66 6.17 6.26 -5.86
CA ILE A 66 6.43 6.79 -4.51
C ILE A 66 7.38 5.86 -3.74
N LYS A 67 7.28 4.54 -3.97
CA LYS A 67 8.02 3.48 -3.27
C LYS A 67 7.67 3.39 -1.77
N THR A 68 8.36 2.53 -1.03
CA THR A 68 8.18 2.36 0.41
C THR A 68 8.85 3.48 1.21
N ALA A 69 8.34 3.73 2.42
CA ALA A 69 8.94 4.66 3.35
C ALA A 69 10.38 4.25 3.71
N PRO A 70 11.27 5.21 4.05
CA PRO A 70 12.65 4.91 4.47
C PRO A 70 12.65 3.93 5.65
N GLY A 71 13.35 2.80 5.51
CA GLY A 71 13.43 1.76 6.54
C GLY A 71 12.31 0.71 6.49
N SER A 72 11.36 0.81 5.54
CA SER A 72 10.38 -0.25 5.27
C SER A 72 10.74 -0.99 3.99
N SER A 73 10.94 -2.31 4.08
CA SER A 73 11.26 -3.14 2.91
C SER A 73 10.02 -3.55 2.12
N LEU A 74 8.84 -3.50 2.76
CA LEU A 74 7.57 -3.94 2.21
C LEU A 74 6.41 -3.01 2.58
N VAL A 75 5.36 -3.07 1.77
CA VAL A 75 4.04 -2.48 2.07
C VAL A 75 3.14 -3.59 2.62
N SER A 76 2.57 -3.35 3.79
CA SER A 76 1.62 -4.24 4.45
C SER A 76 0.23 -3.61 4.50
N SER A 77 -0.81 -4.44 4.48
CA SER A 77 -2.17 -3.99 4.77
C SER A 77 -2.49 -4.19 6.26
N VAL A 78 -3.38 -3.39 6.82
CA VAL A 78 -3.85 -3.55 8.20
C VAL A 78 -5.36 -3.52 8.21
N PHE A 79 -5.98 -4.48 8.89
CA PHE A 79 -7.42 -4.49 9.14
C PHE A 79 -7.71 -4.30 10.62
N PHE A 80 -8.55 -3.33 10.94
CA PHE A 80 -9.08 -3.12 12.29
C PHE A 80 -10.37 -3.92 12.46
N MET A 81 -10.33 -4.92 13.33
CA MET A 81 -11.48 -5.74 13.67
C MET A 81 -12.05 -5.25 15.00
N LEU A 82 -13.18 -4.54 14.94
CA LEU A 82 -13.89 -4.06 16.11
C LEU A 82 -14.91 -5.11 16.57
N LEU A 83 -14.61 -5.79 17.67
CA LEU A 83 -15.55 -6.64 18.38
C LEU A 83 -16.18 -5.86 19.55
N PRO A 84 -17.33 -6.31 20.09
CA PRO A 84 -18.06 -5.56 21.12
C PRO A 84 -17.24 -5.16 22.36
N GLU A 85 -16.23 -5.96 22.72
CA GLU A 85 -15.40 -5.73 23.92
C GLU A 85 -13.91 -5.51 23.61
N GLN A 86 -13.49 -5.68 22.35
CA GLN A 86 -12.07 -5.80 21.98
C GLN A 86 -11.80 -5.28 20.57
N VAL A 87 -10.67 -4.63 20.37
CA VAL A 87 -10.17 -4.25 19.03
C VAL A 87 -8.94 -5.09 18.71
N TYR A 88 -9.00 -5.82 17.59
CA TYR A 88 -7.86 -6.53 17.03
C TYR A 88 -7.34 -5.84 15.77
N VAL A 89 -6.03 -5.97 15.57
CA VAL A 89 -5.32 -5.41 14.43
C VAL A 89 -4.70 -6.57 13.65
N TYR A 90 -5.22 -6.83 12.45
CA TYR A 90 -4.81 -7.92 11.59
C TYR A 90 -3.82 -7.37 10.56
N GLY A 91 -2.54 -7.77 10.70
CA GLY A 91 -1.47 -7.39 9.79
C GLY A 91 -1.41 -8.29 8.55
N ASP A 92 -1.31 -7.65 7.39
CA ASP A 92 -0.99 -8.18 6.08
C ASP A 92 -1.77 -9.40 5.60
N CYS A 93 -3.08 -9.21 5.42
CA CYS A 93 -3.97 -10.26 4.92
C CYS A 93 -4.24 -10.18 3.41
N ALA A 94 -3.59 -9.24 2.70
CA ALA A 94 -3.96 -8.92 1.31
C ALA A 94 -2.78 -8.77 0.34
N ILE A 95 -1.55 -8.55 0.83
CA ILE A 95 -0.44 -8.14 -0.05
C ILE A 95 0.65 -9.21 -0.12
N ASN A 96 1.15 -9.74 0.99
CA ASN A 96 2.27 -10.68 0.98
C ASN A 96 1.84 -12.13 1.32
N PRO A 97 1.87 -13.08 0.36
CA PRO A 97 1.40 -14.45 0.58
C PRO A 97 2.28 -15.30 1.50
N ASP A 98 3.60 -15.09 1.50
CA ASP A 98 4.57 -15.89 2.26
C ASP A 98 5.75 -15.02 2.75
N PRO A 99 5.53 -14.19 3.78
CA PRO A 99 6.57 -13.29 4.30
C PRO A 99 7.61 -14.05 5.13
N THR A 100 8.89 -13.64 5.02
CA THR A 100 9.97 -14.18 5.88
C THR A 100 9.84 -13.72 7.33
N ALA A 101 10.60 -14.34 8.25
CA ALA A 101 10.56 -13.98 9.67
C ALA A 101 10.90 -12.49 9.93
N GLU A 102 11.83 -11.93 9.15
CA GLU A 102 12.19 -10.52 9.19
C GLU A 102 11.06 -9.62 8.70
N GLN A 103 10.44 -10.00 7.57
CA GLN A 103 9.28 -9.28 7.02
C GLN A 103 8.09 -9.32 7.97
N LEU A 104 7.90 -10.42 8.68
CA LEU A 104 6.87 -10.57 9.71
C LEU A 104 7.10 -9.63 10.90
N ALA A 105 8.35 -9.46 11.32
CA ALA A 105 8.69 -8.48 12.35
C ALA A 105 8.39 -7.05 11.87
N GLU A 106 8.72 -6.73 10.61
CA GLU A 106 8.37 -5.43 10.01
C GLU A 106 6.85 -5.20 9.96
N ILE A 107 6.07 -6.19 9.52
CA ILE A 107 4.59 -6.11 9.48
C ILE A 107 4.03 -5.86 10.88
N ALA A 108 4.55 -6.54 11.90
CA ALA A 108 4.09 -6.40 13.27
C ALA A 108 4.36 -4.99 13.82
N ILE A 109 5.55 -4.43 13.54
CA ILE A 109 5.92 -3.06 13.94
C ILE A 109 5.03 -2.05 13.19
N GLN A 110 4.93 -2.15 11.87
CA GLN A 110 4.09 -1.27 11.05
C GLN A 110 2.62 -1.30 11.47
N SER A 111 2.10 -2.48 11.82
CA SER A 111 0.73 -2.65 12.30
C SER A 111 0.52 -1.99 13.67
N ALA A 112 1.50 -2.12 14.57
CA ALA A 112 1.45 -1.47 15.88
C ALA A 112 1.52 0.06 15.75
N ASP A 113 2.38 0.59 14.90
CA ASP A 113 2.50 2.03 14.65
C ASP A 113 1.20 2.59 14.04
N SER A 114 0.64 1.89 13.05
CA SER A 114 -0.65 2.25 12.45
C SER A 114 -1.76 2.28 13.49
N ALA A 115 -1.82 1.28 14.36
CA ALA A 115 -2.84 1.22 15.39
C ALA A 115 -2.65 2.29 16.48
N ALA A 116 -1.41 2.69 16.80
CA ALA A 116 -1.13 3.78 17.73
C ALA A 116 -1.74 5.12 17.28
N THR A 117 -1.80 5.37 15.96
CA THR A 117 -2.42 6.59 15.41
C THR A 117 -3.94 6.66 15.63
N THR A 118 -4.60 5.52 15.85
CA THR A 118 -6.07 5.47 16.01
C THR A 118 -6.55 5.83 17.41
N GLY A 119 -5.64 5.92 18.40
CA GLY A 119 -5.98 6.21 19.79
C GLY A 119 -6.76 5.09 20.51
N LEU A 120 -6.99 3.95 19.86
CA LEU A 120 -7.69 2.81 20.43
C LEU A 120 -6.75 2.00 21.33
N ARG A 121 -7.26 1.42 22.42
CA ARG A 121 -6.57 0.32 23.10
C ARG A 121 -6.78 -0.95 22.29
N TYR A 122 -5.76 -1.35 21.54
CA TYR A 122 -5.77 -2.58 20.76
C TYR A 122 -4.92 -3.66 21.41
N ARG A 123 -5.24 -4.91 21.09
CA ARG A 123 -4.29 -6.02 21.19
C ARG A 123 -3.86 -6.36 19.78
N THR A 124 -2.57 -6.27 19.50
CA THR A 124 -2.02 -6.74 18.23
C THR A 124 -2.20 -8.25 18.20
N ALA A 125 -3.09 -8.74 17.32
CA ALA A 125 -3.37 -10.16 17.18
C ALA A 125 -2.97 -10.56 15.77
N ARG A 126 -2.03 -11.49 15.69
CA ARG A 126 -1.50 -11.96 14.42
C ARG A 126 -2.57 -12.70 13.65
N CYS A 127 -2.68 -12.42 12.35
CA CYS A 127 -3.45 -13.28 11.46
C CYS A 127 -2.56 -13.83 10.37
N TYR A 128 -2.07 -15.06 10.59
CA TYR A 128 -1.70 -15.89 9.47
C TYR A 128 -2.97 -16.49 8.89
N ALA A 129 -3.36 -16.02 7.70
CA ALA A 129 -4.14 -16.85 6.79
C ALA A 129 -3.21 -17.87 6.10
N LEU A 130 -2.45 -18.63 6.87
CA LEU A 130 -1.89 -19.89 6.38
C LEU A 130 -3.07 -20.86 6.34
N LEU A 131 -3.63 -21.03 5.14
CA LEU A 131 -4.50 -22.16 4.76
C LEU A 131 -3.76 -23.52 4.87
N LEU A 132 -2.83 -23.69 5.82
CA LEU A 132 -2.35 -24.98 6.27
C LEU A 132 -3.31 -25.50 7.35
N HIS A 133 -4.48 -25.95 6.88
CA HIS A 133 -5.36 -27.03 7.37
C HIS A 133 -5.37 -27.48 8.85
N ARG A 134 -4.85 -26.73 9.83
CA ARG A 134 -4.71 -27.28 11.19
C ARG A 134 -4.91 -26.37 12.37
N TYR A 135 -4.53 -25.09 12.39
CA TYR A 135 -4.74 -24.30 13.60
C TYR A 135 -4.86 -22.80 13.31
N PHE A 136 -6.09 -22.29 13.43
CA PHE A 136 -6.40 -20.86 13.51
C PHE A 136 -5.92 -20.37 14.89
N TRP A 137 -4.71 -19.82 14.99
CA TRP A 137 -4.19 -19.26 16.23
C TRP A 137 -3.74 -17.82 16.02
N CYS A 138 -4.54 -16.89 16.55
CA CYS A 138 -4.08 -15.55 16.93
C CYS A 138 -3.16 -15.68 18.15
N TRP A 139 -1.91 -15.25 18.02
CA TRP A 139 -1.08 -14.75 19.12
C TRP A 139 -0.59 -13.37 18.74
#